data_AF-A0AAW6JVE1-F1
#
_entry.id   AF-A0AAW6JVE1-F1
#
_cell.length_a   1.000
_cell.length_b   1.000
_cell.length_c   1.000
_cell.angle_alpha   90.00
_cell.angle_beta   90.00
_cell.angle_gamma   90.00
#
_symmetry.space_group_name_H-M   'P 1'
#
loop_
_entity.id
_entity.type
_entity.pdbx_description
1 polymer ?
#
loop_
_entity_poly.entity_id
_entity_poly.type
_entity_poly.pdbx_seq_one_letter_code
_entity_poly.pdbx_strand_id
1 'polypeptide(L)'
;MINATWQPILKSALAKLRKFALRADFDASLKQVFGVEIESTELKQAWLAGNFGTLPNLEIIAASQINNARGAFAAATNTIYLSDELIKGRNLNAITEVFLEEYGHYLDSILNLQDTAGDEGEYFAAVVTGKTLSLSDITRLQTENDKVVVTLVGQAVEIEQSTLPFISVGTTPSNAKENNIPGGFILTRSGDFSSSLTVNYGISGTAINGTDFSNLSGSVTFAAGSATATVVVNPLDDNLYELTESVTLALVSGTTYTAGTNNTATLNIADDDLVINQLSNNYNNSAPKISGNNVVWSSYSYDDYYYYSSYYNEIYLYNGTSAIQLVSTSSYEYYSSPYSVAISGNNVVWHNPSSYDYELILYNGTSTIQLNNSYDNIYSFAISGNNVVWGSYQGIFLYNGTSTIQLNNSYDNIYSFAISGN
;
A
#
# COMPACT_ATOMS: atom_id res chain seq x y z
N MET A 1 -1.25 43.29 38.65
CA MET A 1 -2.26 43.60 37.61
C MET A 1 -2.25 42.45 36.61
N ILE A 2 -3.38 41.83 36.35
CA ILE A 2 -3.50 40.77 35.35
C ILE A 2 -3.20 41.38 33.97
N ASN A 3 -2.21 40.84 33.25
CA ASN A 3 -1.81 41.28 31.91
C ASN A 3 -3.02 41.38 30.97
N ALA A 4 -3.06 42.37 30.08
CA ALA A 4 -4.14 42.61 29.12
C ALA A 4 -4.50 41.36 28.28
N THR A 5 -3.54 40.47 28.05
CA THR A 5 -3.75 39.18 27.35
C THR A 5 -4.74 38.26 28.06
N TRP A 6 -4.74 38.24 29.40
CA TRP A 6 -5.56 37.32 30.19
C TRP A 6 -7.02 37.78 30.35
N GLN A 7 -7.28 39.08 30.29
CA GLN A 7 -8.63 39.64 30.47
C GLN A 7 -9.71 38.98 29.60
N PRO A 8 -9.54 38.84 28.27
CA PRO A 8 -10.54 38.16 27.44
C PRO A 8 -10.68 36.66 27.78
N ILE A 9 -9.59 35.98 28.12
CA ILE A 9 -9.56 34.56 28.48
C ILE A 9 -10.37 34.33 29.77
N LEU A 10 -10.04 35.08 30.82
CA LEU A 10 -10.69 34.99 32.13
C LEU A 10 -12.17 35.34 32.05
N LYS A 11 -12.54 36.37 31.27
CA LYS A 11 -13.95 36.74 31.05
C LYS A 11 -14.72 35.61 30.36
N SER A 12 -14.12 34.98 29.36
CA SER A 12 -14.70 33.85 28.63
C SER A 12 -14.88 32.63 29.54
N ALA A 13 -13.85 32.28 30.31
CA ALA A 13 -13.89 31.18 31.28
C ALA A 13 -14.95 31.40 32.36
N LEU A 14 -15.01 32.59 32.97
CA LEU A 14 -16.03 32.92 33.98
C LEU A 14 -17.45 32.81 33.44
N ALA A 15 -17.68 33.18 32.18
CA ALA A 15 -18.99 33.03 31.57
C ALA A 15 -19.40 31.56 31.44
N LYS A 16 -18.45 30.66 31.15
CA LYS A 16 -18.69 29.20 31.09
C LYS A 16 -18.89 28.61 32.50
N LEU A 17 -18.01 28.96 33.45
CA LEU A 17 -18.12 28.53 34.85
C LEU A 17 -19.43 28.97 35.50
N ARG A 18 -19.87 30.21 35.27
CA ARG A 18 -21.15 30.72 35.78
C ARG A 18 -22.35 29.96 35.22
N LYS A 19 -22.32 29.58 33.93
CA LYS A 19 -23.36 28.73 33.34
C LYS A 19 -23.36 27.34 33.97
N PHE A 20 -22.18 26.76 34.19
CA PHE A 20 -22.02 25.47 34.86
C PHE A 20 -22.56 25.52 36.31
N ALA A 21 -22.23 26.56 37.08
CA ALA A 21 -22.68 26.76 38.46
C ALA A 21 -24.21 26.86 38.62
N LEU A 22 -24.93 27.23 37.56
CA LEU A 22 -26.40 27.32 37.54
C LEU A 22 -27.08 25.98 37.25
N ARG A 23 -26.34 24.93 36.87
CA ARG A 23 -26.93 23.62 36.56
C ARG A 23 -27.41 22.93 37.83
N ALA A 24 -28.51 22.18 37.72
CA ALA A 24 -29.07 21.42 38.83
C ALA A 24 -28.18 20.24 39.26
N ASP A 25 -27.35 19.73 38.35
CA ASP A 25 -26.41 18.63 38.55
C ASP A 25 -24.99 19.10 38.87
N PHE A 26 -24.81 20.35 39.27
CA PHE A 26 -23.49 20.96 39.56
C PHE A 26 -22.63 20.10 40.49
N ASP A 27 -23.14 19.77 41.68
CA ASP A 27 -22.39 19.01 42.69
C ASP A 27 -22.15 17.56 42.25
N ALA A 28 -23.13 16.96 41.58
CA ALA A 28 -22.99 15.61 41.02
C ALA A 28 -21.94 15.55 39.91
N SER A 29 -21.88 16.57 39.06
CA SER A 29 -20.90 16.69 37.98
C SER A 29 -19.49 16.86 38.54
N LEU A 30 -19.32 17.70 39.56
CA LEU A 30 -18.03 17.89 40.23
C LEU A 30 -17.55 16.61 40.91
N LYS A 31 -18.45 15.89 41.60
CA LYS A 31 -18.14 14.58 42.18
C LYS A 31 -17.70 13.54 41.14
N GLN A 32 -18.26 13.62 39.94
CA GLN A 32 -17.90 12.72 38.84
C GLN A 32 -16.51 13.04 38.27
N VAL A 33 -16.18 14.33 38.14
CA VAL A 33 -14.88 14.80 37.64
C VAL A 33 -13.77 14.49 38.64
N PHE A 34 -13.95 14.87 39.90
CA PHE A 34 -12.90 14.81 40.94
C PHE A 34 -12.93 13.53 41.77
N GLY A 35 -13.77 12.55 41.41
CA GLY A 35 -13.87 11.24 42.05
C GLY A 35 -14.39 11.21 43.49
N VAL A 36 -14.47 12.35 44.18
CA VAL A 36 -14.88 12.48 45.58
C VAL A 36 -15.89 13.60 45.77
N GLU A 37 -16.58 13.58 46.91
CA GLU A 37 -17.49 14.66 47.28
C GLU A 37 -16.69 15.85 47.81
N ILE A 38 -16.81 16.99 47.12
CA ILE A 38 -16.07 18.21 47.43
C ILE A 38 -16.97 19.27 48.08
N GLU A 39 -16.40 20.08 48.98
CA GLU A 39 -17.07 21.30 49.46
C GLU A 39 -17.01 22.34 48.34
N SER A 40 -18.16 22.58 47.69
CA SER A 40 -18.27 23.40 46.48
C SER A 40 -18.96 24.74 46.74
N THR A 41 -19.40 25.03 47.96
CA THR A 41 -20.34 26.13 48.26
C THR A 41 -19.70 27.47 47.94
N GLU A 42 -18.49 27.71 48.45
CA GLU A 42 -17.77 28.97 48.23
C GLU A 42 -17.40 29.15 46.76
N LEU A 43 -16.97 28.06 46.12
CA LEU A 43 -16.63 28.02 44.69
C LEU A 43 -17.82 28.41 43.81
N LYS A 44 -18.98 27.81 44.08
CA LYS A 44 -20.24 28.11 43.39
C LYS A 44 -20.63 29.57 43.56
N GLN A 45 -20.54 30.12 44.77
CA GLN A 45 -20.83 31.53 45.02
C GLN A 45 -19.88 32.47 44.29
N ALA A 46 -18.58 32.17 44.27
CA ALA A 46 -17.59 32.95 43.54
C ALA A 46 -17.91 33.01 42.04
N TRP A 47 -18.16 31.86 41.41
CA TRP A 47 -18.49 31.78 39.98
C TRP A 47 -19.80 32.49 39.63
N LEU A 48 -20.82 32.37 40.47
CA LEU A 48 -22.09 33.09 40.31
C LEU A 48 -21.93 34.61 40.43
N ALA A 49 -21.01 35.06 41.30
CA ALA A 49 -20.62 36.46 41.45
C ALA A 49 -19.67 36.95 40.34
N GLY A 50 -19.26 36.08 39.41
CA GLY A 50 -18.40 36.43 38.28
C GLY A 50 -16.93 36.64 38.67
N ASN A 51 -16.44 35.90 39.66
CA ASN A 51 -15.01 35.84 40.01
C ASN A 51 -14.58 34.39 40.27
N PHE A 52 -13.28 34.15 40.33
CA PHE A 52 -12.71 32.81 40.53
C PHE A 52 -12.49 32.45 42.01
N GLY A 53 -12.77 33.36 42.95
CA GLY A 53 -12.20 33.26 44.30
C GLY A 53 -10.70 33.52 44.24
N THR A 54 -9.90 32.51 44.62
CA THR A 54 -8.43 32.52 44.46
C THR A 54 -8.01 31.96 43.11
N LEU A 55 -7.06 32.62 42.46
CA LEU A 55 -6.43 32.14 41.22
C LEU A 55 -4.98 31.73 41.50
N PRO A 56 -4.47 30.71 40.79
CA PRO A 56 -3.03 30.44 40.74
C PRO A 56 -2.30 31.56 39.99
N ASN A 57 -0.97 31.52 40.02
CA ASN A 57 -0.15 32.36 39.14
C ASN A 57 -0.45 32.02 37.67
N LEU A 58 -0.39 33.01 36.79
CA LEU A 58 -0.71 32.85 35.37
C LEU A 58 0.46 33.32 34.51
N GLU A 59 1.03 32.43 33.72
CA GLU A 59 2.19 32.72 32.87
C GLU A 59 1.99 32.25 31.43
N ILE A 60 2.64 32.96 30.49
CA ILE A 60 2.72 32.56 29.09
C ILE A 60 4.18 32.27 28.79
N ILE A 61 4.49 31.05 28.36
CA ILE A 61 5.86 30.57 28.14
C ILE A 61 5.97 29.85 26.80
N ALA A 62 7.19 29.57 26.34
CA ALA A 62 7.38 28.85 25.09
C ALA A 62 6.86 27.41 25.22
N ALA A 63 6.17 26.89 24.21
CA ALA A 63 5.64 25.51 24.23
C ALA A 63 6.72 24.47 24.58
N SER A 64 7.94 24.65 24.06
CA SER A 64 9.10 23.79 24.36
C SER A 64 9.48 23.69 25.84
N GLN A 65 9.11 24.66 26.67
CA GLN A 65 9.38 24.66 28.12
C GLN A 65 8.41 23.76 28.90
N ILE A 66 7.24 23.48 28.33
CA ILE A 66 6.20 22.60 28.88
C ILE A 66 5.98 21.41 27.94
N ASN A 67 7.09 20.81 27.47
CA ASN A 67 7.07 19.58 26.64
C ASN A 67 6.11 19.67 25.43
N ASN A 68 6.08 20.84 24.78
CA ASN A 68 5.23 21.19 23.64
C ASN A 68 3.71 21.08 23.89
N ALA A 69 3.26 21.07 25.14
CA ALA A 69 1.85 21.17 25.48
C ALA A 69 1.28 22.56 25.20
N ARG A 70 -0.04 22.63 25.08
CA ARG A 70 -0.80 23.86 24.84
C ARG A 70 -0.97 24.67 26.12
N GLY A 71 -1.15 23.98 27.24
CA GLY A 71 -1.21 24.51 28.60
C GLY A 71 -0.55 23.52 29.56
N ALA A 72 -0.33 23.98 30.79
CA ALA A 72 0.09 23.11 31.87
C ALA A 72 -0.22 23.70 33.25
N PHE A 73 -0.50 22.86 34.24
CA PHE A 73 -0.61 23.25 35.64
C PHE A 73 0.52 22.63 36.46
N ALA A 74 1.25 23.48 37.18
CA ALA A 74 2.28 23.06 38.12
C ALA A 74 1.80 23.28 39.57
N ALA A 75 1.42 22.20 40.25
CA ALA A 75 1.01 22.25 41.65
C ALA A 75 2.13 22.80 42.57
N ALA A 76 3.38 22.41 42.32
CA ALA A 76 4.54 22.81 43.13
C ALA A 76 4.78 24.33 43.15
N THR A 77 4.44 25.05 42.07
CA THR A 77 4.58 26.51 41.98
C THR A 77 3.23 27.23 41.99
N ASN A 78 2.12 26.49 42.12
CA ASN A 78 0.75 26.98 41.99
C ASN A 78 0.59 27.89 40.77
N THR A 79 0.97 27.40 39.59
CA THR A 79 1.04 28.20 38.36
C THR A 79 0.39 27.48 37.19
N ILE A 80 -0.51 28.19 36.49
CA ILE A 80 -1.01 27.81 35.17
C ILE A 80 -0.12 28.46 34.11
N TYR A 81 0.39 27.64 33.21
CA TYR A 81 1.14 28.05 32.04
C TYR A 81 0.26 27.88 30.79
N LEU A 82 0.25 28.87 29.92
CA LEU A 82 -0.24 28.71 28.55
C LEU A 82 0.92 28.87 27.57
N SER A 83 0.96 28.02 26.55
CA SER A 83 1.98 28.13 25.50
C SER A 83 1.79 29.41 24.68
N ASP A 84 2.89 30.04 24.29
CA ASP A 84 2.90 31.18 23.38
C ASP A 84 2.32 30.81 22.00
N GLU A 85 2.51 29.58 21.53
CA GLU A 85 1.90 29.04 20.30
C GLU A 85 0.37 29.02 20.36
N LEU A 86 -0.23 28.59 21.48
CA LEU A 86 -1.68 28.64 21.69
C LEU A 86 -2.19 30.09 21.60
N ILE A 87 -1.47 31.04 22.19
CA ILE A 87 -1.83 32.47 22.16
C ILE A 87 -1.69 33.05 20.74
N LYS A 88 -0.63 32.69 20.00
CA LYS A 88 -0.42 33.11 18.59
C LYS A 88 -1.55 32.65 17.67
N GLY A 89 -2.19 31.53 17.97
CA GLY A 89 -3.35 31.03 17.24
C GLY A 89 -4.59 31.92 17.30
N ARG A 90 -4.68 32.85 18.27
CA ARG A 90 -5.77 33.86 18.43
C ARG A 90 -7.19 33.30 18.46
N ASN A 91 -7.36 32.01 18.75
CA ASN A 91 -8.66 31.38 18.90
C ASN A 91 -9.08 31.41 20.38
N LEU A 92 -9.88 32.42 20.77
CA LEU A 92 -10.29 32.61 22.16
C LEU A 92 -10.99 31.39 22.75
N ASN A 93 -11.78 30.65 21.97
CA ASN A 93 -12.45 29.45 22.47
C ASN A 93 -11.44 28.36 22.82
N ALA A 94 -10.50 28.08 21.91
CA ALA A 94 -9.46 27.09 22.12
C ALA A 94 -8.52 27.47 23.28
N ILE A 95 -8.23 28.76 23.47
CA ILE A 95 -7.45 29.27 24.60
C ILE A 95 -8.23 29.11 25.92
N THR A 96 -9.54 29.39 25.90
CA THR A 96 -10.41 29.26 27.08
C THR A 96 -10.56 27.81 27.51
N GLU A 97 -10.67 26.88 26.57
CA GLU A 97 -10.78 25.44 26.86
C GLU A 97 -9.53 24.93 27.58
N VAL A 98 -8.35 25.21 27.03
CA VAL A 98 -7.07 24.87 27.70
C VAL A 98 -6.98 25.54 29.07
N PHE A 99 -7.34 26.83 29.19
CA PHE A 99 -7.32 27.48 30.51
C PHE A 99 -8.26 26.79 31.52
N LEU A 100 -9.46 26.37 31.09
CA LEU A 100 -10.40 25.69 31.97
C LEU A 100 -9.89 24.32 32.40
N GLU A 101 -9.17 23.63 31.53
CA GLU A 101 -8.50 22.36 31.80
C GLU A 101 -7.42 22.53 32.88
N GLU A 102 -6.51 23.48 32.69
CA GLU A 102 -5.49 23.78 33.72
C GLU A 102 -6.08 24.32 35.03
N TYR A 103 -7.20 25.05 34.94
CA TYR A 103 -7.94 25.49 36.11
C TYR A 103 -8.62 24.31 36.83
N GLY A 104 -9.01 23.26 36.11
CA GLY A 104 -9.53 22.01 36.67
C GLY A 104 -8.48 21.30 37.54
N HIS A 105 -7.26 21.13 37.04
CA HIS A 105 -6.15 20.57 37.84
C HIS A 105 -5.83 21.44 39.07
N TYR A 106 -5.86 22.77 38.92
CA TYR A 106 -5.73 23.66 40.08
C TYR A 106 -6.84 23.42 41.12
N LEU A 107 -8.10 23.30 40.69
CA LEU A 107 -9.21 23.01 41.60
C LEU A 107 -9.03 21.66 42.29
N ASP A 108 -8.61 20.62 41.56
CA ASP A 108 -8.32 19.32 42.14
C ASP A 108 -7.28 19.46 43.27
N SER A 109 -6.18 20.19 43.00
CA SER A 109 -5.09 20.38 43.97
C SER A 109 -5.47 21.12 45.27
N ILE A 110 -6.57 21.88 45.28
CA ILE A 110 -7.04 22.62 46.47
C ILE A 110 -8.28 21.99 47.12
N LEU A 111 -9.09 21.26 46.35
CA LEU A 111 -10.33 20.65 46.83
C LEU A 111 -10.12 19.21 47.29
N ASN A 112 -9.10 18.53 46.74
CA ASN A 112 -8.76 17.16 47.06
C ASN A 112 -7.42 17.04 47.78
N LEU A 113 -7.35 16.10 48.72
CA LEU A 113 -6.10 15.77 49.45
C LEU A 113 -5.14 14.91 48.62
N GLN A 114 -5.71 14.13 47.70
CA GLN A 114 -4.99 13.28 46.77
C GLN A 114 -5.48 13.62 45.38
N ASP A 115 -4.51 13.82 44.51
CA ASP A 115 -4.67 13.94 43.07
C ASP A 115 -5.66 12.91 42.51
N THR A 116 -6.66 13.40 41.77
CA THR A 116 -7.58 12.53 41.05
C THR A 116 -6.83 11.79 39.95
N ALA A 117 -7.11 10.49 39.77
CA ALA A 117 -6.46 9.72 38.72
C ALA A 117 -7.02 10.08 37.34
N GLY A 118 -6.13 10.26 36.36
CA GLY A 118 -6.47 10.54 34.98
C GLY A 118 -6.15 11.99 34.62
N ASP A 119 -6.99 12.57 33.76
CA ASP A 119 -6.95 13.94 33.29
C ASP A 119 -8.27 14.62 33.71
N GLU A 120 -8.40 14.86 35.02
CA GLU A 120 -9.58 15.51 35.60
C GLU A 120 -9.69 16.97 35.16
N GLY A 121 -8.59 17.59 34.73
CA GLY A 121 -8.57 18.89 34.09
C GLY A 121 -9.35 18.89 32.78
N GLU A 122 -9.04 17.99 31.85
CA GLU A 122 -9.75 17.89 30.56
C GLU A 122 -11.21 17.51 30.82
N TYR A 123 -11.46 16.61 31.79
CA TYR A 123 -12.81 16.21 32.16
C TYR A 123 -13.61 17.41 32.71
N PHE A 124 -13.02 18.19 33.60
CA PHE A 124 -13.62 19.41 34.13
C PHE A 124 -13.96 20.39 33.00
N ALA A 125 -13.01 20.65 32.10
CA ALA A 125 -13.20 21.56 30.97
C ALA A 125 -14.35 21.10 30.05
N ALA A 126 -14.42 19.80 29.75
CA ALA A 126 -15.49 19.21 28.95
C ALA A 126 -16.86 19.41 29.61
N VAL A 127 -16.98 19.14 30.91
CA VAL A 127 -18.23 19.31 31.67
C VAL A 127 -18.66 20.78 31.75
N VAL A 128 -17.72 21.70 32.01
CA VAL A 128 -17.98 23.15 32.10
C VAL A 128 -18.38 23.73 30.75
N THR A 129 -17.81 23.23 29.66
CA THR A 129 -18.11 23.69 28.30
C THR A 129 -19.38 23.06 27.72
N GLY A 130 -19.96 22.06 28.38
CA GLY A 130 -21.17 21.37 27.96
C GLY A 130 -20.94 20.33 26.86
N LYS A 131 -19.72 19.80 26.76
CA LYS A 131 -19.35 18.72 25.84
C LYS A 131 -20.08 17.44 26.24
N THR A 132 -20.71 16.77 25.28
CA THR A 132 -21.32 15.44 25.50
C THR A 132 -20.20 14.41 25.49
N LEU A 133 -20.05 13.66 26.59
CA LEU A 133 -19.04 12.61 26.74
C LEU A 133 -19.69 11.23 26.69
N SER A 134 -19.13 10.34 25.88
CA SER A 134 -19.46 8.92 25.87
C SER A 134 -18.82 8.19 27.06
N LEU A 135 -19.26 6.96 27.35
CA LEU A 135 -18.61 6.14 28.39
C LEU A 135 -17.14 5.86 28.09
N SER A 136 -16.78 5.70 26.82
CA SER A 136 -15.38 5.56 26.39
C SER A 136 -14.58 6.83 26.63
N ASP A 137 -15.16 8.01 26.40
CA ASP A 137 -14.47 9.28 26.69
C ASP A 137 -14.20 9.41 28.18
N ILE A 138 -15.20 9.11 29.02
CA ILE A 138 -15.06 9.15 30.48
C ILE A 138 -14.00 8.15 30.95
N THR A 139 -14.00 6.93 30.41
CA THR A 139 -12.99 5.91 30.78
C THR A 139 -11.58 6.35 30.40
N ARG A 140 -11.42 6.96 29.21
CA ARG A 140 -10.14 7.56 28.79
C ARG A 140 -9.71 8.65 29.77
N LEU A 141 -10.57 9.64 30.01
CA LEU A 141 -10.29 10.76 30.91
C LEU A 141 -9.92 10.30 32.33
N GLN A 142 -10.50 9.21 32.82
CA GLN A 142 -10.19 8.66 34.15
C GLN A 142 -8.91 7.81 34.20
N THR A 143 -8.23 7.57 33.07
CA THR A 143 -7.06 6.69 32.98
C THR A 143 -5.87 7.28 32.23
N GLU A 144 -6.10 8.29 31.38
CA GLU A 144 -5.06 9.05 30.70
C GLU A 144 -4.41 9.98 31.70
N ASN A 145 -3.15 9.70 32.05
CA ASN A 145 -2.37 10.56 32.93
C ASN A 145 -1.34 11.28 32.05
N ASP A 146 -1.42 12.60 32.04
CA ASP A 146 -0.65 13.54 31.24
C ASP A 146 0.47 14.23 32.05
N LYS A 147 0.77 13.72 33.25
CA LYS A 147 1.91 14.17 34.06
C LYS A 147 3.23 14.00 33.35
N VAL A 148 4.04 15.05 33.39
CA VAL A 148 5.44 14.99 33.02
C VAL A 148 6.29 15.88 33.92
N VAL A 149 7.56 15.52 34.10
CA VAL A 149 8.54 16.39 34.75
C VAL A 149 9.28 17.20 33.69
N VAL A 150 9.19 18.52 33.77
CA VAL A 150 9.92 19.47 32.91
C VAL A 150 10.94 20.26 33.72
N THR A 151 11.84 20.97 33.03
CA THR A 151 12.76 21.91 33.68
C THR A 151 12.28 23.35 33.48
N LEU A 152 11.76 23.97 34.54
CA LEU A 152 11.35 25.37 34.56
C LEU A 152 12.33 26.19 35.41
N VAL A 153 12.92 27.23 34.82
CA VAL A 153 13.91 28.11 35.49
C VAL A 153 15.05 27.31 36.17
N GLY A 154 15.45 26.19 35.56
CA GLY A 154 16.52 25.32 36.06
C GLY A 154 16.10 24.36 37.19
N GLN A 155 14.82 24.25 37.51
CA GLN A 155 14.28 23.31 38.50
C GLN A 155 13.40 22.26 37.83
N ALA A 156 13.48 21.02 38.33
CA ALA A 156 12.56 19.97 37.93
C ALA A 156 11.18 20.24 38.53
N VAL A 157 10.16 20.38 37.70
CA VAL A 157 8.77 20.66 38.07
C VAL A 157 7.86 19.66 37.37
N GLU A 158 7.05 18.96 38.14
CA GLU A 158 5.96 18.14 37.60
C GLU A 158 4.82 19.04 37.15
N ILE A 159 4.30 18.75 35.95
CA ILE A 159 3.19 19.47 35.34
C ILE A 159 2.15 18.47 34.82
N GLU A 160 0.87 18.84 34.94
CA GLU A 160 -0.24 18.31 34.14
C GLU A 160 -0.24 19.05 32.79
N GLN A 161 -0.65 18.41 31.70
CA GLN A 161 -0.44 18.91 30.34
C GLN A 161 -1.66 18.83 29.44
N SER A 162 -2.21 19.98 29.06
CA SER A 162 -3.13 20.01 27.91
C SER A 162 -2.43 19.77 26.57
N THR A 163 -2.68 18.62 25.94
CA THR A 163 -2.09 18.24 24.65
C THR A 163 -3.12 18.11 23.52
N LEU A 164 -2.63 18.02 22.27
CA LEU A 164 -3.49 17.71 21.11
C LEU A 164 -3.50 16.21 20.85
N PRO A 165 -4.57 15.68 20.22
CA PRO A 165 -4.57 14.31 19.73
C PRO A 165 -3.35 14.03 18.84
N PHE A 166 -2.69 12.89 19.07
CA PHE A 166 -1.56 12.46 18.26
C PHE A 166 -2.03 11.53 17.14
N ILE A 167 -1.49 11.74 15.93
CA ILE A 167 -1.82 10.95 14.75
C ILE A 167 -0.58 10.23 14.24
N SER A 168 -0.71 8.94 14.01
CA SER A 168 0.28 8.11 13.34
C SER A 168 -0.33 7.45 12.10
N VAL A 169 0.52 6.96 11.21
CA VAL A 169 0.10 6.22 10.02
C VAL A 169 0.91 4.93 9.86
N GLY A 170 0.22 3.89 9.40
CA GLY A 170 0.80 2.64 8.91
C GLY A 170 0.07 2.16 7.65
N THR A 171 0.38 0.96 7.19
CA THR A 171 -0.27 0.35 6.02
C THR A 171 -1.25 -0.75 6.42
N THR A 172 -2.14 -1.12 5.51
CA THR A 172 -2.83 -2.42 5.57
C THR A 172 -1.83 -3.58 5.47
N PRO A 173 -2.20 -4.80 5.90
CA PRO A 173 -1.29 -5.96 5.87
C PRO A 173 -0.87 -6.39 4.46
N SER A 174 -1.68 -6.09 3.44
CA SER A 174 -1.43 -6.45 2.05
C SER A 174 -1.14 -5.23 1.18
N ASN A 175 -0.19 -5.40 0.24
CA ASN A 175 0.04 -4.49 -0.87
C ASN A 175 -1.14 -4.51 -1.86
N ALA A 176 -1.26 -3.43 -2.62
CA ALA A 176 -2.24 -3.33 -3.70
C ALA A 176 -1.72 -4.05 -4.97
N LYS A 177 -2.63 -4.42 -5.87
CA LYS A 177 -2.31 -5.04 -7.16
C LYS A 177 -3.30 -4.61 -8.24
N GLU A 178 -2.82 -4.49 -9.47
CA GLU A 178 -3.61 -4.02 -10.62
C GLU A 178 -4.73 -4.96 -11.06
N ASN A 179 -4.68 -6.23 -10.65
CA ASN A 179 -5.84 -7.14 -10.66
C ASN A 179 -6.99 -6.77 -9.68
N ASN A 180 -7.19 -5.48 -9.41
CA ASN A 180 -8.23 -4.89 -8.60
C ASN A 180 -8.19 -5.31 -7.12
N ILE A 181 -7.00 -5.64 -6.59
CA ILE A 181 -6.81 -5.85 -5.15
C ILE A 181 -6.38 -4.52 -4.51
N PRO A 182 -7.23 -3.90 -3.67
CA PRO A 182 -6.89 -2.64 -3.03
C PRO A 182 -5.88 -2.83 -1.89
N GLY A 183 -5.09 -1.78 -1.65
CA GLY A 183 -4.31 -1.61 -0.44
C GLY A 183 -4.78 -0.36 0.31
N GLY A 184 -4.03 0.05 1.33
CA GLY A 184 -4.34 1.31 1.99
C GLY A 184 -3.44 1.67 3.15
N PHE A 185 -3.74 2.83 3.72
CA PHE A 185 -3.12 3.36 4.93
C PHE A 185 -4.13 3.37 6.07
N ILE A 186 -3.65 3.02 7.26
CA ILE A 186 -4.42 3.08 8.50
C ILE A 186 -3.79 4.19 9.34
N LEU A 187 -4.56 5.25 9.56
CA LEU A 187 -4.19 6.28 10.50
C LEU A 187 -4.76 5.95 11.87
N THR A 188 -3.97 6.16 12.92
CA THR A 188 -4.34 5.91 14.31
C THR A 188 -4.23 7.21 15.10
N ARG A 189 -5.28 7.50 15.87
CA ARG A 189 -5.40 8.65 16.78
C ARG A 189 -5.24 8.16 18.22
N SER A 190 -4.52 8.92 19.05
CA SER A 190 -4.51 8.81 20.51
C SER A 190 -4.88 10.14 21.18
N GLY A 191 -5.18 10.13 22.48
CA GLY A 191 -5.75 11.27 23.22
C GLY A 191 -7.26 11.39 23.01
N ASP A 192 -7.80 12.61 22.98
CA ASP A 192 -9.23 12.84 22.83
C ASP A 192 -9.80 12.28 21.51
N PHE A 193 -10.88 11.47 21.57
CA PHE A 193 -11.62 10.92 20.42
C PHE A 193 -13.02 11.51 20.26
N SER A 194 -13.51 12.25 21.25
CA SER A 194 -14.92 12.64 21.38
C SER A 194 -15.48 13.45 20.22
N SER A 195 -14.61 14.18 19.50
CA SER A 195 -14.98 15.02 18.35
C SER A 195 -14.38 14.48 17.07
N SER A 196 -15.10 14.63 15.95
CA SER A 196 -14.55 14.31 14.63
C SER A 196 -13.30 15.13 14.34
N LEU A 197 -12.30 14.52 13.70
CA LEU A 197 -11.04 15.17 13.38
C LEU A 197 -10.65 14.91 11.93
N THR A 198 -10.44 15.97 11.16
CA THR A 198 -9.90 15.88 9.79
C THR A 198 -8.39 16.04 9.83
N VAL A 199 -7.68 15.07 9.26
CA VAL A 199 -6.23 15.03 9.15
C VAL A 199 -5.84 15.15 7.69
N ASN A 200 -4.90 16.05 7.40
CA ASN A 200 -4.37 16.25 6.06
C ASN A 200 -3.13 15.39 5.83
N TYR A 201 -2.94 14.93 4.60
CA TYR A 201 -1.77 14.16 4.19
C TYR A 201 -1.33 14.53 2.77
N GLY A 202 -0.04 14.37 2.50
CA GLY A 202 0.54 14.39 1.16
C GLY A 202 0.77 12.97 0.63
N ILE A 203 0.79 12.83 -0.69
CA ILE A 203 1.14 11.59 -1.38
C ILE A 203 2.37 11.84 -2.25
N SER A 204 3.28 10.87 -2.27
CA SER A 204 4.49 10.81 -3.10
C SER A 204 4.79 9.34 -3.44
N GLY A 205 5.86 9.05 -4.17
CA GLY A 205 6.21 7.68 -4.57
C GLY A 205 6.57 7.62 -6.05
N THR A 206 6.61 6.41 -6.60
CA THR A 206 6.78 6.20 -8.05
C THR A 206 5.44 6.17 -8.77
N ALA A 207 4.39 5.64 -8.11
CA ALA A 207 3.04 5.64 -8.63
C ALA A 207 2.43 7.06 -8.60
N ILE A 208 1.73 7.41 -9.66
CA ILE A 208 1.11 8.68 -9.98
C ILE A 208 -0.38 8.64 -9.62
N ASN A 209 -0.76 9.53 -8.70
CA ASN A 209 -2.14 9.69 -8.25
C ASN A 209 -3.06 10.10 -9.41
N GLY A 210 -4.08 9.28 -9.69
CA GLY A 210 -5.02 9.47 -10.79
C GLY A 210 -4.62 8.80 -12.11
N THR A 211 -3.43 8.20 -12.19
CA THR A 211 -2.98 7.39 -13.33
C THR A 211 -2.91 5.92 -12.93
N ASP A 212 -2.15 5.59 -11.88
CA ASP A 212 -1.90 4.20 -11.47
C ASP A 212 -2.83 3.77 -10.32
N PHE A 213 -3.48 4.75 -9.66
CA PHE A 213 -4.55 4.52 -8.68
C PHE A 213 -5.57 5.66 -8.66
N SER A 214 -6.77 5.36 -8.16
CA SER A 214 -7.87 6.33 -8.03
C SER A 214 -7.47 7.57 -7.22
N ASN A 215 -7.93 8.74 -7.66
CA ASN A 215 -7.53 10.01 -7.05
C ASN A 215 -7.82 10.11 -5.54
N LEU A 216 -6.79 10.33 -4.73
CA LEU A 216 -6.91 10.57 -3.29
C LEU A 216 -7.16 12.06 -2.97
N SER A 217 -8.00 12.32 -1.97
CA SER A 217 -8.45 13.67 -1.59
C SER A 217 -7.41 14.53 -0.86
N GLY A 218 -6.32 13.92 -0.35
CA GLY A 218 -5.33 14.61 0.49
C GLY A 218 -5.76 14.83 1.94
N SER A 219 -6.90 14.29 2.36
CA SER A 219 -7.33 14.31 3.77
C SER A 219 -8.21 13.12 4.13
N VAL A 220 -8.26 12.81 5.43
CA VAL A 220 -9.10 11.74 5.99
C VAL A 220 -9.72 12.21 7.29
N THR A 221 -10.96 11.79 7.55
CA THR A 221 -11.71 12.20 8.74
C THR A 221 -11.90 11.02 9.69
N PHE A 222 -11.44 11.18 10.92
CA PHE A 222 -11.83 10.35 12.05
C PHE A 222 -13.25 10.76 12.46
N ALA A 223 -14.17 9.80 12.48
CA ALA A 223 -15.47 9.99 13.09
C ALA A 223 -15.32 10.24 14.61
N ALA A 224 -16.29 10.93 15.20
CA ALA A 224 -16.36 11.06 16.65
C ALA A 224 -16.39 9.67 17.31
N GLY A 225 -15.57 9.47 18.34
CA GLY A 225 -15.37 8.20 19.02
C GLY A 225 -14.46 7.19 18.29
N SER A 226 -13.94 7.50 17.10
CA SER A 226 -13.07 6.59 16.36
C SER A 226 -11.58 6.87 16.60
N ALA A 227 -10.84 5.82 16.97
CA ALA A 227 -9.39 5.85 17.08
C ALA A 227 -8.68 5.58 15.75
N THR A 228 -9.39 5.15 14.70
CA THR A 228 -8.80 4.83 13.39
C THR A 228 -9.55 5.47 12.23
N ALA A 229 -8.82 5.81 11.18
CA ALA A 229 -9.37 6.19 9.89
C ALA A 229 -8.51 5.62 8.75
N THR A 230 -9.14 5.26 7.63
CA THR A 230 -8.46 4.55 6.54
C THR A 230 -8.43 5.37 5.26
N VAL A 231 -7.30 5.37 4.57
CA VAL A 231 -7.16 5.88 3.19
C VAL A 231 -6.97 4.68 2.28
N VAL A 232 -7.95 4.41 1.42
CA VAL A 232 -7.94 3.26 0.52
C VAL A 232 -7.23 3.64 -0.78
N VAL A 233 -6.29 2.80 -1.21
CA VAL A 233 -5.61 2.92 -2.51
C VAL A 233 -6.20 1.85 -3.43
N ASN A 234 -6.96 2.29 -4.43
CA ASN A 234 -7.54 1.42 -5.46
C ASN A 234 -6.69 1.55 -6.73
N PRO A 235 -5.89 0.52 -7.09
CA PRO A 235 -5.13 0.51 -8.35
C PRO A 235 -6.03 0.67 -9.58
N LEU A 236 -5.47 1.22 -10.64
CA LEU A 236 -6.12 1.32 -11.94
C LEU A 236 -5.47 0.30 -12.87
N ASP A 237 -6.23 -0.75 -13.18
CA ASP A 237 -5.82 -1.85 -14.05
C ASP A 237 -5.72 -1.40 -15.52
N ASP A 238 -4.63 -1.72 -16.20
CA ASP A 238 -4.48 -1.49 -17.64
C ASP A 238 -3.95 -2.71 -18.42
N ASN A 239 -3.17 -2.53 -19.50
CA ASN A 239 -2.58 -3.64 -20.27
C ASN A 239 -1.11 -3.34 -20.63
N LEU A 240 -0.47 -2.44 -19.89
CA LEU A 240 0.91 -2.03 -20.04
C LEU A 240 1.69 -2.63 -18.90
N TYR A 241 2.70 -3.44 -19.22
CA TYR A 241 3.61 -3.91 -18.19
C TYR A 241 4.40 -2.77 -17.55
N GLU A 242 4.29 -2.68 -16.23
CA GLU A 242 5.00 -1.76 -15.37
C GLU A 242 5.82 -2.49 -14.29
N LEU A 243 6.78 -1.80 -13.69
CA LEU A 243 7.47 -2.33 -12.51
C LEU A 243 6.61 -2.10 -11.27
N THR A 244 6.81 -2.89 -10.22
CA THR A 244 6.17 -2.62 -8.92
C THR A 244 6.43 -1.17 -8.48
N GLU A 245 5.35 -0.44 -8.28
CA GLU A 245 5.37 0.96 -7.90
C GLU A 245 5.06 1.16 -6.43
N SER A 246 5.33 2.38 -5.93
CA SER A 246 5.15 2.74 -4.53
C SER A 246 4.27 3.98 -4.39
N VAL A 247 3.44 3.96 -3.34
CA VAL A 247 2.66 5.09 -2.85
C VAL A 247 3.11 5.36 -1.41
N THR A 248 3.55 6.57 -1.13
CA THR A 248 3.99 7.02 0.20
C THR A 248 3.09 8.13 0.70
N LEU A 249 2.40 7.87 1.82
CA LEU A 249 1.59 8.85 2.52
C LEU A 249 2.42 9.52 3.63
N ALA A 250 2.42 10.85 3.65
CA ALA A 250 3.04 11.66 4.70
C ALA A 250 1.99 12.54 5.39
N LEU A 251 1.87 12.46 6.72
CA LEU A 251 0.97 13.32 7.49
C LEU A 251 1.46 14.76 7.43
N VAL A 252 0.53 15.69 7.18
CA VAL A 252 0.78 17.13 7.25
C VAL A 252 0.39 17.61 8.65
N SER A 253 1.22 18.45 9.28
CA SER A 253 0.91 19.02 10.60
C SER A 253 -0.39 19.84 10.56
N GLY A 254 -1.20 19.73 11.61
CA GLY A 254 -2.43 20.49 11.77
C GLY A 254 -2.40 21.38 13.02
N THR A 255 -3.41 22.24 13.17
CA THR A 255 -3.59 23.08 14.37
C THR A 255 -4.41 22.39 15.47
N THR A 256 -5.04 21.26 15.15
CA THR A 256 -5.95 20.51 16.03
C THR A 256 -5.46 19.09 16.32
N TYR A 257 -4.27 18.74 15.85
CA TYR A 257 -3.61 17.45 16.09
C TYR A 257 -2.10 17.58 15.91
N THR A 258 -1.36 16.68 16.54
CA THR A 258 0.08 16.55 16.37
C THR A 258 0.39 15.31 15.53
N ALA A 259 1.21 15.45 14.48
CA ALA A 259 1.74 14.29 13.78
C ALA A 259 2.80 13.60 14.65
N GLY A 260 2.62 12.32 14.95
CA GLY A 260 3.54 11.51 15.74
C GLY A 260 4.84 11.19 14.99
N THR A 261 5.70 10.38 15.59
CA THR A 261 6.97 9.95 14.98
C THR A 261 6.77 9.09 13.73
N ASN A 262 5.76 8.20 13.76
CA ASN A 262 5.34 7.40 12.61
C ASN A 262 4.36 8.22 11.75
N ASN A 263 4.86 9.26 11.10
CA ASN A 263 4.08 10.17 10.25
C ASN A 263 4.21 9.90 8.75
N THR A 264 4.90 8.83 8.36
CA THR A 264 5.01 8.39 6.97
C THR A 264 4.82 6.88 6.87
N ALA A 265 4.23 6.43 5.76
CA ALA A 265 4.07 5.01 5.44
C ALA A 265 4.11 4.80 3.92
N THR A 266 4.65 3.67 3.48
CA THR A 266 4.78 3.31 2.05
C THR A 266 4.09 1.98 1.76
N LEU A 267 3.24 1.99 0.75
CA LEU A 267 2.48 0.86 0.20
C LEU A 267 2.98 0.59 -1.22
N ASN A 268 3.07 -0.66 -1.65
CA ASN A 268 3.39 -0.99 -3.05
C ASN A 268 2.16 -1.37 -3.86
N ILE A 269 2.21 -1.10 -5.17
CA ILE A 269 1.27 -1.56 -6.20
C ILE A 269 2.03 -2.54 -7.08
N ALA A 270 1.55 -3.78 -7.18
CA ALA A 270 2.13 -4.77 -8.07
C ALA A 270 1.31 -4.92 -9.35
N ASP A 271 2.00 -4.76 -10.47
CA ASP A 271 1.54 -5.05 -11.83
C ASP A 271 1.21 -6.54 -12.01
N ASP A 272 0.20 -6.84 -12.82
CA ASP A 272 -0.18 -8.20 -13.22
C ASP A 272 -0.12 -8.47 -14.73
N ASP A 273 0.47 -7.56 -15.49
CA ASP A 273 0.62 -7.66 -16.93
C ASP A 273 1.83 -8.51 -17.34
N LEU A 274 1.68 -9.18 -18.48
CA LEU A 274 2.71 -10.08 -19.01
C LEU A 274 3.61 -9.36 -20.01
N VAL A 275 4.92 -9.43 -19.78
CA VAL A 275 5.91 -9.04 -20.79
C VAL A 275 5.96 -10.07 -21.90
N ILE A 276 5.52 -9.70 -23.11
CA ILE A 276 5.83 -10.46 -24.33
C ILE A 276 7.24 -10.08 -24.78
N ASN A 277 8.23 -10.90 -24.42
CA ASN A 277 9.58 -10.78 -24.97
C ASN A 277 9.61 -11.35 -26.40
N GLN A 278 9.85 -10.50 -27.40
CA GLN A 278 10.13 -10.96 -28.77
C GLN A 278 11.44 -11.77 -28.75
N LEU A 279 11.36 -13.07 -29.00
CA LEU A 279 12.50 -13.99 -28.81
C LEU A 279 13.56 -13.96 -29.90
N SER A 280 13.37 -13.34 -31.07
CA SER A 280 14.45 -13.21 -32.06
C SER A 280 14.24 -12.16 -33.20
N ASN A 281 15.38 -11.55 -33.52
CA ASN A 281 15.91 -10.80 -34.68
C ASN A 281 15.30 -10.96 -36.11
N ASN A 282 15.72 -10.04 -37.00
CA ASN A 282 15.31 -9.72 -38.40
C ASN A 282 15.18 -10.90 -39.41
N TYR A 283 14.39 -11.92 -39.11
CA TYR A 283 14.13 -13.05 -39.99
C TYR A 283 12.64 -13.24 -40.23
N ASN A 284 12.27 -13.80 -41.39
CA ASN A 284 10.89 -14.16 -41.69
C ASN A 284 10.56 -15.46 -40.96
N ASN A 285 9.87 -15.34 -39.83
CA ASN A 285 9.37 -16.50 -39.09
C ASN A 285 8.13 -17.08 -39.78
N SER A 286 8.04 -18.41 -39.85
CA SER A 286 6.94 -19.09 -40.53
C SER A 286 6.54 -20.41 -39.88
N ALA A 287 5.34 -20.87 -40.26
CA ALA A 287 4.79 -22.19 -39.93
C ALA A 287 4.80 -22.60 -38.43
N PRO A 288 4.48 -21.72 -37.46
CA PRO A 288 4.50 -22.10 -36.05
C PRO A 288 3.56 -23.29 -35.76
N LYS A 289 3.98 -24.14 -34.82
CA LYS A 289 3.21 -25.26 -34.27
C LYS A 289 3.34 -25.28 -32.76
N ILE A 290 2.28 -25.68 -32.07
CA ILE A 290 2.21 -25.70 -30.61
C ILE A 290 1.89 -27.10 -30.09
N SER A 291 2.53 -27.51 -29.00
CA SER A 291 2.17 -28.69 -28.22
C SER A 291 2.37 -28.41 -26.74
N GLY A 292 1.26 -28.28 -25.98
CA GLY A 292 1.33 -27.80 -24.60
C GLY A 292 1.93 -26.39 -24.54
N ASN A 293 2.95 -26.20 -23.68
CA ASN A 293 3.68 -24.93 -23.54
C ASN A 293 4.82 -24.77 -24.57
N ASN A 294 5.01 -25.74 -25.46
CA ASN A 294 6.10 -25.72 -26.42
C ASN A 294 5.65 -25.15 -27.75
N VAL A 295 6.47 -24.29 -28.35
CA VAL A 295 6.24 -23.72 -29.68
C VAL A 295 7.45 -24.00 -30.56
N VAL A 296 7.24 -24.61 -31.72
CA VAL A 296 8.26 -24.73 -32.76
C VAL A 296 7.90 -23.82 -33.92
N TRP A 297 8.89 -23.17 -34.51
CA TRP A 297 8.75 -22.42 -35.75
C TRP A 297 9.99 -22.58 -36.61
N SER A 298 9.82 -22.39 -37.91
CA SER A 298 10.93 -22.20 -38.83
C SER A 298 11.18 -20.72 -39.01
N SER A 299 12.45 -20.35 -39.21
CA SER A 299 12.87 -19.00 -39.53
C SER A 299 13.72 -19.04 -40.79
N TYR A 300 13.56 -18.04 -41.65
CA TYR A 300 14.45 -17.89 -42.80
C TYR A 300 14.89 -16.45 -43.02
N SER A 301 16.15 -16.28 -43.43
CA SER A 301 16.66 -15.02 -44.02
C SER A 301 16.83 -15.14 -45.51
N TYR A 302 16.71 -13.97 -46.13
CA TYR A 302 17.04 -13.73 -47.52
C TYR A 302 18.35 -12.93 -47.59
N ASP A 303 19.36 -13.45 -48.28
CA ASP A 303 20.53 -12.67 -48.69
C ASP A 303 20.57 -12.59 -50.23
N ASP A 304 20.53 -11.36 -50.73
CA ASP A 304 20.30 -11.02 -52.13
C ASP A 304 21.63 -10.61 -52.77
N TYR A 305 22.55 -11.58 -52.92
CA TYR A 305 23.85 -11.35 -53.52
C TYR A 305 23.97 -12.07 -54.87
N TYR A 306 23.85 -11.30 -55.97
CA TYR A 306 24.13 -11.69 -57.36
C TYR A 306 23.45 -12.97 -57.86
N TYR A 307 22.34 -12.83 -58.62
CA TYR A 307 21.69 -13.86 -59.44
C TYR A 307 21.22 -15.16 -58.75
N TYR A 308 21.40 -15.30 -57.43
CA TYR A 308 20.94 -16.44 -56.64
C TYR A 308 20.32 -15.98 -55.32
N SER A 309 19.10 -16.44 -55.04
CA SER A 309 18.44 -16.27 -53.74
C SER A 309 19.03 -17.25 -52.73
N SER A 310 19.62 -16.75 -51.63
CA SER A 310 20.14 -17.60 -50.56
C SER A 310 19.11 -17.71 -49.44
N TYR A 311 18.75 -18.95 -49.05
CA TYR A 311 17.89 -19.23 -47.91
C TYR A 311 18.71 -19.84 -46.79
N TYR A 312 18.84 -19.13 -45.68
CA TYR A 312 19.30 -19.73 -44.43
C TYR A 312 18.05 -20.16 -43.67
N ASN A 313 17.91 -21.46 -43.46
CA ASN A 313 16.77 -22.02 -42.76
C ASN A 313 17.19 -22.46 -41.37
N GLU A 314 16.45 -21.99 -40.38
CA GLU A 314 16.67 -22.28 -38.98
C GLU A 314 15.39 -22.81 -38.36
N ILE A 315 15.54 -23.63 -37.33
CA ILE A 315 14.40 -24.17 -36.59
C ILE A 315 14.63 -23.88 -35.13
N TYR A 316 13.61 -23.31 -34.50
CA TYR A 316 13.62 -22.91 -33.10
C TYR A 316 12.53 -23.62 -32.32
N LEU A 317 12.83 -23.98 -31.08
CA LEU A 317 11.91 -24.56 -30.11
C LEU A 317 11.89 -23.68 -28.85
N TYR A 318 10.75 -23.07 -28.54
CA TYR A 318 10.47 -22.55 -27.22
C TYR A 318 9.94 -23.69 -26.35
N ASN A 319 10.61 -24.00 -25.24
CA ASN A 319 10.27 -25.11 -24.36
C ASN A 319 9.41 -24.70 -23.13
N GLY A 320 8.78 -23.53 -23.19
CA GLY A 320 8.04 -22.95 -22.05
C GLY A 320 8.88 -22.06 -21.13
N THR A 321 10.22 -22.08 -21.24
CA THR A 321 11.12 -21.23 -20.43
C THR A 321 12.18 -20.50 -21.25
N SER A 322 12.64 -21.09 -22.36
CA SER A 322 13.71 -20.54 -23.20
C SER A 322 13.54 -20.99 -24.65
N ALA A 323 14.10 -20.20 -25.58
CA ALA A 323 14.20 -20.56 -26.99
C ALA A 323 15.51 -21.32 -27.23
N ILE A 324 15.41 -22.46 -27.92
CA ILE A 324 16.52 -23.32 -28.32
C ILE A 324 16.57 -23.33 -29.84
N GLN A 325 17.74 -23.03 -30.42
CA GLN A 325 17.97 -23.23 -31.84
C GLN A 325 18.30 -24.71 -32.09
N LEU A 326 17.40 -25.43 -32.76
CA LEU A 326 17.58 -26.85 -33.10
C LEU A 326 18.40 -27.03 -34.37
N VAL A 327 18.31 -26.08 -35.30
CA VAL A 327 19.00 -26.12 -36.58
C VAL A 327 19.57 -24.75 -36.90
N SER A 328 20.84 -24.72 -37.31
CA SER A 328 21.52 -23.57 -37.89
C SER A 328 22.18 -24.03 -39.19
N THR A 329 21.70 -23.53 -40.33
CA THR A 329 22.32 -23.76 -41.63
C THR A 329 23.28 -22.61 -41.93
N SER A 330 24.51 -22.94 -42.33
CA SER A 330 25.55 -21.96 -42.69
C SER A 330 25.94 -22.01 -44.16
N SER A 331 25.27 -22.85 -44.95
CA SER A 331 25.64 -23.13 -46.34
C SER A 331 24.47 -23.01 -47.31
N TYR A 332 24.81 -22.54 -48.51
CA TYR A 332 24.00 -22.41 -49.71
C TYR A 332 23.09 -23.61 -49.99
N GLU A 333 21.77 -23.38 -49.96
CA GLU A 333 20.77 -24.38 -50.36
C GLU A 333 19.96 -23.85 -51.55
N TYR A 334 20.06 -24.57 -52.67
CA TYR A 334 19.32 -24.28 -53.90
C TYR A 334 17.91 -24.84 -53.74
N TYR A 335 16.91 -23.95 -53.64
CA TYR A 335 15.49 -24.30 -53.60
C TYR A 335 15.03 -25.03 -52.32
N SER A 336 14.81 -24.30 -51.23
CA SER A 336 14.00 -24.83 -50.13
C SER A 336 12.83 -23.90 -49.79
N SER A 337 11.62 -24.43 -49.98
CA SER A 337 10.39 -23.90 -49.38
C SER A 337 10.53 -23.94 -47.85
N PRO A 338 9.91 -23.02 -47.09
CA PRO A 338 9.99 -23.04 -45.63
C PRO A 338 9.64 -24.44 -45.10
N TYR A 339 10.62 -25.06 -44.45
CA TYR A 339 10.51 -26.44 -43.99
C TYR A 339 9.30 -26.62 -43.09
N SER A 340 8.53 -27.67 -43.36
CA SER A 340 7.48 -28.08 -42.45
C SER A 340 8.12 -28.57 -41.15
N VAL A 341 7.51 -28.19 -40.03
CA VAL A 341 7.85 -28.67 -38.69
C VAL A 341 6.61 -29.28 -38.07
N ALA A 342 6.79 -30.29 -37.23
CA ALA A 342 5.73 -30.85 -36.39
C ALA A 342 6.27 -31.07 -34.97
N ILE A 343 5.39 -30.99 -33.97
CA ILE A 343 5.75 -31.11 -32.56
C ILE A 343 4.72 -31.93 -31.79
N SER A 344 5.20 -32.78 -30.88
CA SER A 344 4.39 -33.47 -29.87
C SER A 344 5.15 -33.53 -28.54
N GLY A 345 4.66 -32.82 -27.53
CA GLY A 345 5.43 -32.61 -26.30
C GLY A 345 6.77 -31.97 -26.61
N ASN A 346 7.87 -32.59 -26.18
CA ASN A 346 9.24 -32.11 -26.43
C ASN A 346 9.84 -32.62 -27.74
N ASN A 347 9.11 -33.46 -28.48
CA ASN A 347 9.62 -34.07 -29.70
C ASN A 347 9.30 -33.19 -30.90
N VAL A 348 10.32 -32.89 -31.71
CA VAL A 348 10.19 -32.03 -32.89
C VAL A 348 10.67 -32.80 -34.11
N VAL A 349 9.90 -32.75 -35.19
CA VAL A 349 10.25 -33.39 -36.48
C VAL A 349 10.31 -32.33 -37.56
N TRP A 350 11.33 -32.43 -38.41
CA TRP A 350 11.56 -31.55 -39.56
C TRP A 350 12.32 -32.27 -40.66
N HIS A 351 12.32 -31.70 -41.86
CA HIS A 351 13.20 -32.15 -42.94
C HIS A 351 14.61 -31.60 -42.76
N ASN A 352 15.62 -32.44 -42.93
CA ASN A 352 17.02 -32.05 -42.97
C ASN A 352 17.22 -31.02 -44.08
N PRO A 353 17.67 -29.80 -43.76
CA PRO A 353 17.83 -28.77 -44.77
C PRO A 353 19.00 -29.07 -45.71
N SER A 354 20.06 -29.69 -45.19
CA SER A 354 21.33 -29.85 -45.90
C SER A 354 21.41 -31.09 -46.79
N SER A 355 20.31 -31.82 -46.99
CA SER A 355 20.26 -32.94 -47.94
C SER A 355 19.34 -32.64 -49.12
N TYR A 356 19.80 -33.00 -50.31
CA TYR A 356 18.99 -32.94 -51.54
C TYR A 356 17.80 -33.91 -51.52
N ASP A 357 17.76 -34.80 -50.52
CA ASP A 357 16.91 -35.97 -50.45
C ASP A 357 15.83 -35.87 -49.36
N TYR A 358 15.62 -34.68 -48.79
CA TYR A 358 14.54 -34.38 -47.82
C TYR A 358 14.47 -35.38 -46.66
N GLU A 359 15.62 -35.74 -46.08
CA GLU A 359 15.67 -36.69 -44.96
C GLU A 359 14.88 -36.15 -43.76
N LEU A 360 14.27 -37.04 -42.97
CA LEU A 360 13.47 -36.67 -41.81
C LEU A 360 14.31 -36.77 -40.54
N ILE A 361 14.36 -35.67 -39.79
CA ILE A 361 15.06 -35.60 -38.51
C ILE A 361 14.04 -35.48 -37.39
N LEU A 362 14.25 -36.26 -36.32
CA LEU A 362 13.52 -36.19 -35.05
C LEU A 362 14.46 -35.71 -33.95
N TYR A 363 14.11 -34.60 -33.30
CA TYR A 363 14.62 -34.26 -31.98
C TYR A 363 13.73 -34.91 -30.92
N ASN A 364 14.30 -35.74 -30.06
CA ASN A 364 13.57 -36.46 -29.00
C ASN A 364 13.55 -35.73 -27.65
N GLY A 365 13.83 -34.43 -27.63
CA GLY A 365 14.03 -33.64 -26.42
C GLY A 365 15.47 -33.62 -25.89
N THR A 366 16.37 -34.47 -26.39
CA THR A 366 17.78 -34.52 -25.97
C THR A 366 18.79 -34.61 -27.11
N SER A 367 18.44 -35.31 -28.19
CA SER A 367 19.31 -35.54 -29.34
C SER A 367 18.50 -35.60 -30.63
N THR A 368 19.19 -35.45 -31.77
CA THR A 368 18.61 -35.63 -33.09
C THR A 368 18.83 -37.05 -33.61
N ILE A 369 17.82 -37.58 -34.31
CA ILE A 369 17.81 -38.92 -34.92
C ILE A 369 17.34 -38.76 -36.36
N GLN A 370 18.13 -39.25 -37.32
CA GLN A 370 17.69 -39.35 -38.72
C GLN A 370 16.82 -40.60 -38.90
N LEU A 371 15.60 -40.43 -39.41
CA LEU A 371 14.59 -41.49 -39.48
C LEU A 371 14.59 -42.27 -40.80
N ASN A 372 15.12 -41.66 -41.87
CA ASN A 372 15.27 -42.29 -43.19
C ASN A 372 16.60 -41.90 -43.84
N ASN A 373 17.04 -42.70 -44.81
CA ASN A 373 18.23 -42.46 -45.64
C ASN A 373 17.92 -42.78 -47.12
N SER A 374 16.67 -42.53 -47.54
CA SER A 374 16.24 -42.79 -48.90
C SER A 374 16.33 -41.50 -49.71
N TYR A 375 16.75 -41.61 -50.97
CA TYR A 375 16.76 -40.54 -51.97
C TYR A 375 15.33 -40.11 -52.42
N ASP A 376 14.31 -40.39 -51.61
CA ASP A 376 12.91 -40.17 -51.96
C ASP A 376 12.34 -38.97 -51.22
N ASN A 377 11.73 -38.07 -52.00
CA ASN A 377 11.04 -36.90 -51.46
C ASN A 377 9.99 -37.30 -50.41
N ILE A 378 10.09 -36.71 -49.22
CA ILE A 378 9.07 -36.81 -48.18
C ILE A 378 8.09 -35.64 -48.33
N TYR A 379 6.87 -35.94 -48.75
CA TYR A 379 5.84 -34.93 -49.00
C TYR A 379 5.15 -34.42 -47.74
N SER A 380 5.02 -35.27 -46.72
CA SER A 380 4.29 -34.94 -45.50
C SER A 380 4.69 -35.91 -44.38
N PHE A 381 4.65 -35.42 -43.15
CA PHE A 381 4.88 -36.21 -41.94
C PHE A 381 4.05 -35.68 -40.77
N ALA A 382 3.84 -36.53 -39.77
CA ALA A 382 3.16 -36.17 -38.54
C ALA A 382 3.78 -36.89 -37.34
N ILE A 383 3.63 -36.31 -36.15
CA ILE A 383 4.15 -36.87 -34.89
C ILE A 383 3.06 -36.91 -33.80
N SER A 384 3.02 -38.00 -33.03
CA SER A 384 2.25 -38.12 -31.79
C SER A 384 3.07 -38.90 -30.77
N GLY A 385 3.39 -38.28 -29.64
CA GLY A 385 4.35 -38.84 -28.68
C GLY A 385 5.70 -39.10 -29.34
N ASN A 386 6.18 -40.34 -29.29
CA ASN A 386 7.43 -40.77 -29.93
C ASN A 386 7.23 -41.33 -31.35
N ASN A 387 5.98 -41.41 -31.82
CA ASN A 387 5.65 -42.02 -33.10
C ASN A 387 5.69 -40.98 -34.21
N VAL A 388 6.43 -41.27 -35.28
CA VAL A 388 6.52 -40.41 -36.46
C VAL A 388 6.06 -41.19 -37.68
N VAL A 389 5.06 -40.67 -38.38
CA VAL A 389 4.59 -41.25 -39.65
C VAL A 389 4.97 -40.31 -40.80
N TRP A 390 5.40 -40.88 -41.91
CA TRP A 390 5.66 -40.12 -43.13
C TRP A 390 5.35 -40.93 -44.38
N GLY A 391 5.15 -40.23 -45.48
CA GLY A 391 5.02 -40.80 -46.81
C GLY A 391 6.21 -40.47 -47.69
N SER A 392 6.57 -41.42 -48.53
CA SER A 392 7.50 -41.25 -49.63
C SER A 392 6.97 -41.98 -50.87
N TYR A 393 7.70 -41.90 -51.98
CA TYR A 393 7.42 -42.67 -53.19
C TYR A 393 7.44 -44.19 -52.97
N GLN A 394 8.13 -44.69 -51.96
CA GLN A 394 8.21 -46.12 -51.66
C GLN A 394 7.04 -46.61 -50.79
N GLY A 395 6.23 -45.69 -50.25
CA GLY A 395 5.10 -46.00 -49.39
C GLY A 395 5.11 -45.18 -48.10
N ILE A 396 4.36 -45.66 -47.12
CA ILE A 396 4.12 -45.08 -45.81
C ILE A 396 5.02 -45.78 -44.80
N PHE A 397 5.66 -44.99 -43.94
CA PHE A 397 6.56 -45.47 -42.92
C PHE A 397 6.14 -44.95 -41.55
N LEU A 398 6.35 -45.76 -40.52
CA LEU A 398 6.13 -45.43 -39.11
C LEU A 398 7.41 -45.71 -38.33
N TYR A 399 7.97 -44.68 -37.73
CA TYR A 399 8.92 -44.81 -36.64
C TYR A 399 8.15 -44.92 -35.33
N ASN A 400 8.31 -46.02 -34.60
CA ASN A 400 7.57 -46.32 -33.37
C ASN A 400 8.31 -45.92 -32.07
N GLY A 401 9.28 -45.01 -32.18
CA GLY A 401 10.18 -44.67 -31.07
C GLY A 401 11.43 -45.57 -30.94
N THR A 402 11.50 -46.69 -31.66
CA THR A 402 12.66 -47.60 -31.63
C THR A 402 13.13 -48.04 -33.00
N SER A 403 12.22 -48.25 -33.95
CA SER A 403 12.50 -48.75 -35.29
C SER A 403 11.54 -48.17 -36.31
N THR A 404 11.97 -48.12 -37.57
CA THR A 404 11.14 -47.75 -38.71
C THR A 404 10.48 -48.98 -39.32
N ILE A 405 9.17 -48.94 -39.50
CA ILE A 405 8.33 -49.98 -40.10
C ILE A 405 7.67 -49.41 -41.35
N GLN A 406 7.78 -50.11 -42.48
CA GLN A 406 7.03 -49.79 -43.68
C GLN A 406 5.61 -50.37 -43.57
N LEU A 407 4.59 -49.51 -43.65
CA LEU A 407 3.18 -49.87 -43.48
C LEU A 407 2.52 -50.30 -44.80
N ASN A 408 3.01 -49.80 -45.94
CA ASN A 408 2.58 -50.23 -47.27
C ASN A 408 3.71 -50.11 -48.30
N ASN A 409 3.53 -50.79 -49.43
CA ASN A 409 4.46 -50.78 -50.57
C ASN A 409 3.80 -50.21 -51.84
N SER A 410 2.95 -49.19 -51.67
CA SER A 410 2.27 -48.54 -52.80
C SER A 410 3.13 -47.40 -53.33
N TYR A 411 3.45 -47.45 -54.63
CA TYR A 411 4.16 -46.38 -55.34
C TYR A 411 3.23 -45.21 -55.71
N ASP A 412 2.39 -44.79 -54.77
CA ASP A 412 1.41 -43.73 -54.95
C ASP A 412 1.88 -42.46 -54.24
N ASN A 413 1.59 -41.31 -54.83
CA ASN A 413 1.86 -40.03 -54.19
C ASN A 413 0.84 -39.79 -53.06
N ILE A 414 1.25 -40.04 -51.81
CA ILE A 414 0.42 -39.81 -50.63
C ILE A 414 0.84 -38.49 -49.98
N TYR A 415 -0.09 -37.52 -49.96
CA TYR A 415 0.22 -36.11 -49.66
C TYR A 415 -0.18 -35.64 -48.25
N SER A 416 -0.84 -36.48 -47.44
CA SER A 416 -1.31 -36.06 -46.11
C SER A 416 -1.34 -37.22 -45.13
N PHE A 417 -0.84 -36.97 -43.91
CA PHE A 417 -0.81 -37.92 -42.82
C PHE A 417 -1.32 -37.30 -41.53
N ALA A 418 -1.99 -38.11 -40.72
CA ALA A 418 -2.32 -37.80 -39.35
C ALA A 418 -2.02 -39.03 -38.50
N ILE A 419 -1.50 -38.80 -37.30
CA ILE A 419 -1.25 -39.84 -36.30
C ILE A 419 -1.80 -39.34 -34.96
N SER A 420 -2.44 -40.23 -34.23
CA SER A 420 -2.99 -39.95 -32.90
C SER A 420 -2.82 -41.17 -32.02
N GLY A 421 -2.29 -40.97 -30.82
CA GLY A 421 -2.09 -42.03 -29.84
C GLY A 421 -0.74 -42.74 -29.93
N ASN A 422 -0.61 -43.80 -29.14
CA ASN A 422 0.56 -44.67 -29.07
C ASN A 422 0.52 -45.78 -30.11
#